data_AF-A0AAJ4LUC5-F1
#
_entry.id   AF-A0AAJ4LUC5-F1
#
_cell.length_a   1.000
_cell.length_b   1.000
_cell.length_c   1.000
_cell.angle_alpha   90.00
_cell.angle_beta   90.00
_cell.angle_gamma   90.00
#
_symmetry.space_group_name_H-M   'P 1'
#
loop_
_entity.id
_entity.type
_entity.pdbx_description
1 polymer ?
#
loop_
_entity_poly.entity_id
_entity_poly.type
_entity_poly.pdbx_seq_one_letter_code
_entity_poly.pdbx_strand_id
1 'polypeptide(L)'
;MNYDIFNGDADGIIALLQWRFAHPTTSTLITGVKRDIQLLEQVTAKVGDTLTVLDLSMEKNRVGLERALANGAEVFYADHHQSGPIPQHASLYAHIDLDADTCTALIIDRLLAGRFHHWAITAAYGDNLIVKANALAEQAGLSPTQQAQLRELGTLINYNGYGEQIDDLHFHPAHLYQHLSRYASPFDVLADMNSAFYQLQSAYQQDMAAAQAIEPLYCCGRVSVTLLPDCAWSRRISGVYGNWLANQEPSRAHAVLTHNQGDSYTVSLRAPLNNKQGAGEICAQFSTGGGRAAAAGINALDKNQVERLIELLQAYYDQ
;
A
#
# COMPACT_ATOMS: atom_id res chain seq x y z
N MET A 1 -1.66 -25.58 -13.26
CA MET A 1 -1.19 -25.00 -11.98
C MET A 1 -2.02 -23.77 -11.69
N ASN A 2 -2.11 -23.35 -10.43
CA ASN A 2 -2.80 -22.11 -10.07
C ASN A 2 -1.76 -21.14 -9.49
N TYR A 3 -1.82 -19.88 -9.88
CA TYR A 3 -0.94 -18.83 -9.39
C TYR A 3 -1.80 -17.73 -8.77
N ASP A 4 -1.41 -17.29 -7.58
CA ASP A 4 -1.94 -16.07 -6.96
C ASP A 4 -0.85 -15.01 -7.03
N ILE A 5 -1.07 -13.98 -7.84
CA ILE A 5 -0.15 -12.88 -8.06
C ILE A 5 -0.76 -11.61 -7.47
N PHE A 6 -0.19 -11.10 -6.38
CA PHE A 6 -0.83 -10.03 -5.61
C PHE A 6 0.16 -9.09 -4.94
N ASN A 7 -0.24 -7.83 -4.78
CA ASN A 7 0.54 -6.85 -4.01
C ASN A 7 0.72 -7.30 -2.56
N GLY A 8 1.89 -7.05 -1.98
CA GLY A 8 2.20 -7.45 -0.60
C GLY A 8 1.71 -6.51 0.48
N ASP A 9 0.82 -5.59 0.15
CA ASP A 9 0.19 -4.67 1.09
C ASP A 9 -1.16 -5.19 1.61
N ALA A 10 -1.91 -4.33 2.31
CA ALA A 10 -3.22 -4.70 2.84
C ALA A 10 -4.25 -5.00 1.75
N ASP A 11 -4.25 -4.26 0.64
CA ASP A 11 -5.30 -4.41 -0.37
C ASP A 11 -5.11 -5.73 -1.13
N GLY A 12 -3.91 -5.98 -1.64
CA GLY A 12 -3.58 -7.23 -2.34
C GLY A 12 -3.74 -8.48 -1.46
N ILE A 13 -3.19 -8.46 -0.23
CA ILE A 13 -3.31 -9.60 0.70
C ILE A 13 -4.78 -9.90 1.02
N ILE A 14 -5.56 -8.86 1.37
CA ILE A 14 -6.93 -9.06 1.83
C ILE A 14 -7.88 -9.36 0.67
N ALA A 15 -7.65 -8.81 -0.53
CA ALA A 15 -8.35 -9.24 -1.74
C ALA A 15 -8.18 -10.75 -1.96
N LEU A 16 -6.96 -11.27 -1.80
CA LEU A 16 -6.71 -12.70 -1.94
C LEU A 16 -7.37 -13.53 -0.83
N LEU A 17 -7.34 -13.08 0.42
CA LEU A 17 -8.02 -13.75 1.53
C LEU A 17 -9.51 -13.96 1.21
N GLN A 18 -10.20 -12.88 0.83
CA GLN A 18 -11.61 -12.93 0.48
C GLN A 18 -11.87 -13.92 -0.67
N TRP A 19 -11.07 -13.82 -1.74
CA TRP A 19 -11.20 -14.70 -2.91
C TRP A 19 -11.00 -16.17 -2.57
N ARG A 20 -9.97 -16.50 -1.78
CA ARG A 20 -9.64 -17.90 -1.42
C ARG A 20 -10.57 -18.48 -0.35
N PHE A 21 -11.22 -17.66 0.47
CA PHE A 21 -12.32 -18.12 1.32
C PHE A 21 -13.57 -18.51 0.51
N ALA A 22 -13.87 -17.81 -0.59
CA ALA A 22 -14.97 -18.17 -1.49
C ALA A 22 -14.60 -19.32 -2.44
N HIS A 23 -13.36 -19.33 -2.93
CA HIS A 23 -12.85 -20.26 -3.94
C HIS A 23 -11.55 -20.93 -3.45
N PRO A 24 -11.66 -21.90 -2.52
CA PRO A 24 -10.49 -22.60 -1.99
C PRO A 24 -9.71 -23.30 -3.08
N THR A 25 -8.41 -23.04 -3.15
CA THR A 25 -7.52 -23.59 -4.18
C THR A 25 -6.09 -23.57 -3.67
N THR A 26 -5.32 -24.61 -3.98
CA THR A 26 -3.87 -24.59 -3.78
C THR A 26 -3.21 -23.87 -4.95
N SER A 27 -2.38 -22.89 -4.64
CA SER A 27 -1.72 -22.02 -5.61
C SER A 27 -0.26 -21.75 -5.23
N THR A 28 0.54 -21.38 -6.22
CA THR A 28 1.84 -20.76 -6.01
C THR A 28 1.64 -19.27 -5.77
N LEU A 29 2.13 -18.76 -4.63
CA LEU A 29 2.02 -17.36 -4.25
C LEU A 29 3.18 -16.55 -4.86
N ILE A 30 2.87 -15.50 -5.61
CA ILE A 30 3.82 -14.56 -6.20
C ILE A 30 3.48 -13.17 -5.66
N THR A 31 4.34 -12.64 -4.81
CA THR A 31 4.12 -11.36 -4.11
C THR A 31 5.44 -10.76 -3.67
N GLY A 32 5.46 -9.44 -3.49
CA GLY A 32 6.66 -8.66 -3.20
C GLY A 32 6.38 -7.54 -2.18
N VAL A 33 7.35 -6.66 -1.93
CA VAL A 33 7.08 -5.41 -1.19
C VAL A 33 6.01 -4.58 -1.92
N LYS A 34 5.39 -3.61 -1.25
CA LYS A 34 4.31 -2.77 -1.83
C LYS A 34 4.69 -2.08 -3.16
N ARG A 35 5.98 -1.77 -3.33
CA ARG A 35 6.52 -1.14 -4.54
C ARG A 35 6.86 -2.12 -5.67
N ASP A 36 6.88 -3.42 -5.39
CA ASP A 36 7.10 -4.45 -6.41
C ASP A 36 5.78 -4.72 -7.15
N ILE A 37 5.55 -3.92 -8.19
CA ILE A 37 4.27 -3.85 -8.91
C ILE A 37 4.29 -4.59 -10.26
N GLN A 38 5.38 -5.28 -10.63
CA GLN A 38 5.54 -5.97 -11.92
C GLN A 38 5.71 -7.49 -11.75
N LEU A 39 4.87 -8.07 -10.90
CA LEU A 39 5.00 -9.46 -10.47
C LEU A 39 4.65 -10.48 -11.56
N LEU A 40 3.84 -10.11 -12.55
CA LEU A 40 3.31 -11.06 -13.54
C LEU A 40 4.41 -11.60 -14.48
N GLU A 41 5.51 -10.87 -14.64
CA GLU A 41 6.64 -11.30 -15.45
C GLU A 41 7.41 -12.49 -14.85
N GLN A 42 7.24 -12.74 -13.55
CA GLN A 42 7.86 -13.86 -12.85
C GLN A 42 7.19 -15.21 -13.19
N VAL A 43 5.98 -15.18 -13.78
CA VAL A 43 5.20 -16.38 -14.11
C VAL A 43 5.39 -16.77 -15.57
N THR A 44 5.85 -18.01 -15.79
CA THR A 44 5.86 -18.65 -17.12
C THR A 44 4.69 -19.63 -17.19
N ALA A 45 3.49 -19.09 -17.48
CA ALA A 45 2.27 -19.88 -17.55
C ALA A 45 2.27 -20.86 -18.73
N LYS A 46 1.60 -22.00 -18.57
CA LYS A 46 1.36 -23.02 -19.58
C LYS A 46 -0.14 -23.17 -19.86
N VAL A 47 -0.47 -23.90 -20.92
CA VAL A 47 -1.85 -24.22 -21.27
C VAL A 47 -2.58 -24.88 -20.09
N GLY A 48 -3.75 -24.34 -19.74
CA GLY A 48 -4.56 -24.83 -18.62
C GLY A 48 -4.11 -24.38 -17.23
N ASP A 49 -3.10 -23.51 -17.12
CA ASP A 49 -2.82 -22.81 -15.86
C ASP A 49 -3.87 -21.72 -15.60
N THR A 50 -4.15 -21.44 -14.33
CA THR A 50 -5.01 -20.33 -13.91
C THR A 50 -4.19 -19.31 -13.13
N LEU A 51 -4.39 -18.03 -13.42
CA LEU A 51 -3.75 -16.91 -12.74
C LEU A 51 -4.83 -16.04 -12.11
N THR A 52 -4.72 -15.80 -10.81
CA THR A 52 -5.50 -14.78 -10.09
C THR A 52 -4.57 -13.60 -9.82
N VAL A 53 -4.82 -12.46 -10.48
CA VAL A 53 -4.00 -11.25 -10.38
C VAL A 53 -4.78 -10.18 -9.62
N LEU A 54 -4.23 -9.69 -8.51
CA LEU A 54 -4.92 -8.79 -7.59
C LEU A 54 -4.03 -7.60 -7.23
N ASP A 55 -4.60 -6.40 -7.33
CA ASP A 55 -3.99 -5.16 -6.85
C ASP A 55 -2.64 -4.83 -7.53
N LEU A 56 -2.58 -5.09 -8.83
CA LEU A 56 -1.42 -4.79 -9.65
C LEU A 56 -1.91 -4.07 -10.89
N SER A 57 -1.29 -2.95 -11.23
CA SER A 57 -1.64 -2.23 -12.45
C SER A 57 -1.51 -3.13 -13.68
N MET A 58 -2.63 -3.31 -14.39
CA MET A 58 -2.63 -4.03 -15.66
C MET A 58 -1.75 -3.33 -16.69
N GLU A 59 -1.65 -2.00 -16.68
CA GLU A 59 -0.73 -1.27 -17.56
C GLU A 59 0.73 -1.72 -17.34
N LYS A 60 1.16 -1.81 -16.08
CA LYS A 60 2.54 -2.20 -15.72
C LYS A 60 2.82 -3.68 -15.93
N ASN A 61 1.79 -4.53 -15.93
CA ASN A 61 1.90 -5.98 -16.08
C ASN A 61 1.47 -6.50 -17.46
N ARG A 62 1.21 -5.60 -18.43
CA ARG A 62 0.68 -5.96 -19.75
C ARG A 62 1.50 -7.03 -20.47
N VAL A 63 2.83 -6.93 -20.44
CA VAL A 63 3.72 -7.90 -21.11
C VAL A 63 3.55 -9.30 -20.50
N GLY A 64 3.53 -9.40 -19.18
CA GLY A 64 3.27 -10.67 -18.47
C GLY A 64 1.87 -11.23 -18.78
N LEU A 65 0.86 -10.36 -18.86
CA LEU A 65 -0.53 -10.74 -19.11
C LEU A 65 -0.72 -11.31 -20.52
N GLU A 66 -0.24 -10.58 -21.53
CA GLU A 66 -0.32 -11.00 -22.93
C GLU A 66 0.40 -12.33 -23.15
N ARG A 67 1.58 -12.49 -22.54
CA ARG A 67 2.34 -13.76 -22.59
C ARG A 67 1.57 -14.92 -21.96
N ALA A 68 0.95 -14.72 -20.79
CA ALA A 68 0.17 -15.75 -20.13
C ALA A 68 -1.04 -16.19 -20.97
N LEU A 69 -1.79 -15.22 -21.51
CA LEU A 69 -2.95 -15.48 -22.38
C LEU A 69 -2.53 -16.20 -23.68
N ALA A 70 -1.45 -15.76 -24.32
CA ALA A 70 -0.92 -16.40 -25.54
C ALA A 70 -0.49 -17.86 -25.29
N ASN A 71 -0.04 -18.19 -24.09
CA ASN A 71 0.30 -19.56 -23.69
C ASN A 71 -0.93 -20.41 -23.32
N GLY A 72 -2.14 -19.87 -23.42
CA GLY A 72 -3.39 -20.58 -23.14
C GLY A 72 -3.74 -20.67 -21.66
N ALA A 73 -3.27 -19.74 -20.83
CA ALA A 73 -3.67 -19.63 -19.44
C ALA A 73 -5.01 -18.88 -19.30
N GLU A 74 -5.76 -19.22 -18.25
CA GLU A 74 -6.92 -18.47 -17.81
C GLU A 74 -6.52 -17.42 -16.77
N VAL A 75 -6.98 -16.18 -16.93
CA VAL A 75 -6.57 -15.07 -16.07
C VAL A 75 -7.80 -14.38 -15.48
N PHE A 76 -7.94 -14.42 -14.17
CA PHE A 76 -8.79 -13.53 -13.40
C PHE A 76 -7.94 -12.33 -12.96
N TYR A 77 -8.43 -11.11 -13.21
CA TYR A 77 -7.70 -9.88 -12.93
C TYR A 77 -8.62 -8.89 -12.24
N ALA A 78 -8.34 -8.50 -11.00
CA ALA A 78 -9.06 -7.44 -10.30
C ALA A 78 -8.07 -6.37 -9.81
N ASP A 79 -8.34 -5.12 -10.15
CA ASP A 79 -7.44 -4.01 -9.84
C ASP A 79 -8.17 -2.66 -9.95
N HIS A 80 -7.68 -1.67 -9.22
CA HIS A 80 -8.19 -0.29 -9.24
C HIS A 80 -7.18 0.73 -9.82
N HIS A 81 -5.98 0.28 -10.18
CA HIS A 81 -4.97 1.11 -10.83
C HIS A 81 -5.18 1.22 -12.34
N GLN A 82 -4.40 2.09 -12.98
CA GLN A 82 -4.43 2.27 -14.43
C GLN A 82 -4.27 0.94 -15.16
N SER A 83 -5.23 0.64 -16.04
CA SER A 83 -5.22 -0.60 -16.82
C SER A 83 -4.54 -0.46 -18.18
N GLY A 84 -4.55 0.75 -18.76
CA GLY A 84 -4.37 0.93 -20.19
C GLY A 84 -5.46 0.20 -21.00
N PRO A 85 -5.20 -0.10 -22.29
CA PRO A 85 -6.11 -0.90 -23.10
C PRO A 85 -6.22 -2.34 -22.57
N ILE A 86 -7.44 -2.78 -22.23
CA ILE A 86 -7.69 -4.15 -21.75
C ILE A 86 -7.71 -5.11 -22.96
N PRO A 87 -6.91 -6.20 -22.95
CA PRO A 87 -6.90 -7.18 -24.04
C PRO A 87 -8.27 -7.84 -24.24
N GLN A 88 -8.70 -8.00 -25.50
CA GLN A 88 -9.88 -8.79 -25.82
C GLN A 88 -9.48 -10.26 -25.96
N HIS A 89 -9.71 -11.05 -24.92
CA HIS A 89 -9.38 -12.47 -24.90
C HIS A 89 -10.46 -13.28 -24.15
N ALA A 90 -10.86 -14.43 -24.67
CA ALA A 90 -11.92 -15.26 -24.07
C ALA A 90 -11.55 -15.81 -22.68
N SER A 91 -10.26 -15.96 -22.41
CA SER A 91 -9.72 -16.45 -21.13
C SER A 91 -9.28 -15.34 -20.17
N LEU A 92 -9.67 -14.08 -20.42
CA LEU A 92 -9.41 -12.96 -19.51
C LEU A 92 -10.71 -12.49 -18.86
N TYR A 93 -10.76 -12.54 -17.54
CA TYR A 93 -11.83 -12.00 -16.71
C TYR A 93 -11.31 -10.76 -15.99
N ALA A 94 -11.48 -9.59 -16.61
CA ALA A 94 -10.97 -8.32 -16.08
C ALA A 94 -12.07 -7.55 -15.31
N HIS A 95 -11.80 -7.30 -14.02
CA HIS A 95 -12.61 -6.54 -13.09
C HIS A 95 -11.86 -5.26 -12.68
N ILE A 96 -11.94 -4.23 -13.52
CA ILE A 96 -11.22 -2.97 -13.31
C ILE A 96 -12.20 -1.87 -12.89
N ASP A 97 -11.91 -1.21 -11.76
CA ASP A 97 -12.70 -0.09 -11.23
C ASP A 97 -11.75 1.03 -10.78
N LEU A 98 -11.65 2.10 -11.56
CA LEU A 98 -10.68 3.19 -11.35
C LEU A 98 -11.20 4.30 -10.41
N ASP A 99 -12.33 4.07 -9.73
CA ASP A 99 -12.89 5.04 -8.81
C ASP A 99 -11.89 5.39 -7.68
N ALA A 100 -11.80 6.66 -7.33
CA ALA A 100 -10.84 7.12 -6.32
C ALA A 100 -11.19 6.64 -4.89
N ASP A 101 -12.43 6.19 -4.67
CA ASP A 101 -12.98 5.71 -3.40
C ASP A 101 -13.18 4.17 -3.38
N THR A 102 -12.45 3.44 -4.23
CA THR A 102 -12.39 1.97 -4.21
C THR A 102 -10.95 1.45 -4.11
N CYS A 103 -10.83 0.22 -3.62
CA CYS A 103 -9.61 -0.59 -3.66
C CYS A 103 -9.97 -2.00 -4.17
N THR A 104 -8.97 -2.82 -4.51
CA THR A 104 -9.15 -4.17 -5.06
C THR A 104 -9.98 -5.06 -4.15
N ALA A 105 -9.76 -5.00 -2.83
CA ALA A 105 -10.52 -5.75 -1.85
C ALA A 105 -12.02 -5.39 -1.83
N LEU A 106 -12.39 -4.15 -2.14
CA LEU A 106 -13.80 -3.73 -2.30
C LEU A 106 -14.40 -4.21 -3.62
N ILE A 107 -13.59 -4.34 -4.68
CA ILE A 107 -14.01 -4.99 -5.94
C ILE A 107 -14.33 -6.46 -5.67
N ILE A 108 -13.43 -7.17 -4.98
CA ILE A 108 -13.65 -8.58 -4.58
C ILE A 108 -14.87 -8.72 -3.69
N ASP A 109 -15.05 -7.84 -2.69
CA ASP A 109 -16.22 -7.88 -1.81
C ASP A 109 -17.54 -7.77 -2.58
N ARG A 110 -17.59 -6.87 -3.58
CA ARG A 110 -18.75 -6.72 -4.47
C ARG A 110 -19.01 -7.99 -5.27
N LEU A 111 -17.97 -8.61 -5.84
CA LEU A 111 -18.07 -9.87 -6.59
C LEU A 111 -18.55 -11.04 -5.72
N LEU A 112 -18.20 -11.01 -4.44
CA LEU A 112 -18.59 -12.02 -3.45
C LEU A 112 -19.87 -11.64 -2.68
N ALA A 113 -20.58 -10.60 -3.11
CA ALA A 113 -21.82 -10.12 -2.51
C ALA A 113 -21.71 -9.85 -0.99
N GLY A 114 -20.60 -9.28 -0.53
CA GLY A 114 -20.41 -8.89 0.87
C GLY A 114 -20.11 -10.04 1.83
N ARG A 115 -19.84 -11.26 1.33
CA ARG A 115 -19.67 -12.46 2.19
C ARG A 115 -18.54 -12.33 3.22
N PHE A 116 -17.52 -11.51 2.95
CA PHE A 116 -16.37 -11.27 3.83
C PHE A 116 -16.18 -9.77 4.12
N HIS A 117 -17.26 -9.01 4.19
CA HIS A 117 -17.26 -7.54 4.20
C HIS A 117 -16.35 -6.89 5.24
N HIS A 118 -16.19 -7.47 6.43
CA HIS A 118 -15.28 -6.93 7.44
C HIS A 118 -13.80 -6.95 7.02
N TRP A 119 -13.39 -7.97 6.24
CA TRP A 119 -12.07 -7.99 5.62
C TRP A 119 -11.94 -6.86 4.60
N ALA A 120 -12.95 -6.66 3.75
CA ALA A 120 -12.95 -5.57 2.77
C ALA A 120 -12.87 -4.17 3.43
N ILE A 121 -13.58 -3.95 4.54
CA ILE A 121 -13.47 -2.72 5.34
C ILE A 121 -12.04 -2.55 5.90
N THR A 122 -11.45 -3.64 6.40
CA THR A 122 -10.06 -3.65 6.91
C THR A 122 -9.07 -3.24 5.81
N ALA A 123 -9.24 -3.76 4.60
CA ALA A 123 -8.42 -3.40 3.44
C ALA A 123 -8.60 -1.93 3.05
N ALA A 124 -9.84 -1.43 3.02
CA ALA A 124 -10.12 -0.02 2.73
C ALA A 124 -9.43 0.92 3.74
N TYR A 125 -9.37 0.56 5.03
CA TYR A 125 -8.54 1.29 5.99
C TYR A 125 -7.05 1.20 5.69
N GLY A 126 -6.55 0.01 5.35
CA GLY A 126 -5.16 -0.23 4.99
C GLY A 126 -4.71 0.59 3.77
N ASP A 127 -5.58 0.72 2.77
CA ASP A 127 -5.37 1.54 1.57
C ASP A 127 -5.72 3.02 1.78
N ASN A 128 -5.88 3.43 3.05
CA ASN A 128 -6.10 4.82 3.47
C ASN A 128 -7.40 5.46 2.94
N LEU A 129 -8.41 4.65 2.59
CA LEU A 129 -9.76 5.09 2.22
C LEU A 129 -10.62 5.33 3.46
N ILE A 130 -10.15 6.16 4.39
CA ILE A 130 -10.72 6.31 5.74
C ILE A 130 -12.21 6.67 5.72
N VAL A 131 -12.62 7.63 4.88
CA VAL A 131 -14.02 8.07 4.78
C VAL A 131 -14.91 6.93 4.28
N LYS A 132 -14.47 6.21 3.26
CA LYS A 132 -15.18 5.06 2.69
C LYS A 132 -15.30 3.93 3.71
N ALA A 133 -14.20 3.57 4.36
CA ALA A 133 -14.15 2.52 5.36
C ALA A 133 -15.06 2.81 6.57
N ASN A 134 -15.07 4.06 7.06
CA ASN A 134 -16.01 4.47 8.12
C ASN A 134 -17.47 4.30 7.70
N ALA A 135 -17.84 4.79 6.50
CA ALA A 135 -19.21 4.67 6.01
C ALA A 135 -19.66 3.21 5.86
N LEU A 136 -18.78 2.33 5.34
CA LEU A 136 -19.05 0.89 5.23
C LEU A 136 -19.17 0.23 6.60
N ALA A 137 -18.30 0.59 7.55
CA ALA A 137 -18.34 0.05 8.90
C ALA A 137 -19.61 0.46 9.67
N GLU A 138 -20.06 1.71 9.51
CA GLU A 138 -21.33 2.19 10.05
C GLU A 138 -22.52 1.44 9.44
N GLN A 139 -22.53 1.22 8.12
CA GLN A 139 -23.55 0.43 7.43
C GLN A 139 -23.58 -1.02 7.89
N ALA A 140 -22.41 -1.60 8.22
CA ALA A 140 -22.28 -2.93 8.79
C ALA A 140 -22.65 -3.00 10.29
N GLY A 141 -22.99 -1.88 10.92
CA GLY A 141 -23.37 -1.81 12.34
C GLY A 141 -22.20 -1.96 13.30
N LEU A 142 -20.97 -1.67 12.87
CA LEU A 142 -19.77 -1.78 13.69
C LEU A 142 -19.68 -0.62 14.69
N SER A 143 -19.40 -0.96 15.95
CA SER A 143 -19.13 0.03 17.00
C SER A 143 -17.86 0.84 16.71
N PRO A 144 -17.69 2.03 17.32
CA PRO A 144 -16.46 2.81 17.19
C PRO A 144 -15.19 2.03 17.59
N THR A 145 -15.30 1.14 18.58
CA THR A 145 -14.19 0.26 18.99
C THR A 145 -13.81 -0.73 17.90
N GLN A 146 -14.81 -1.36 17.26
CA GLN A 146 -14.57 -2.28 16.14
C GLN A 146 -14.01 -1.55 14.91
N GLN A 147 -14.48 -0.34 14.63
CA GLN A 147 -13.93 0.50 13.57
C GLN A 147 -12.44 0.80 13.81
N ALA A 148 -12.08 1.21 15.03
CA ALA A 148 -10.70 1.47 15.40
C ALA A 148 -9.82 0.21 15.28
N GLN A 149 -10.35 -0.95 15.68
CA GLN A 149 -9.70 -2.25 15.55
C GLN A 149 -9.41 -2.64 14.09
N LEU A 150 -10.41 -2.56 13.20
CA LEU A 150 -10.22 -2.86 11.78
C LEU A 150 -9.26 -1.85 11.13
N ARG A 151 -9.34 -0.58 11.54
CA ARG A 151 -8.42 0.45 11.07
C ARG A 151 -6.98 0.16 11.45
N GLU A 152 -6.75 -0.23 12.70
CA GLU A 152 -5.41 -0.59 13.18
C GLU A 152 -4.89 -1.83 12.45
N LEU A 153 -5.68 -2.90 12.34
CA LEU A 153 -5.28 -4.11 11.61
C LEU A 153 -4.93 -3.81 10.16
N GLY A 154 -5.78 -3.07 9.43
CA GLY A 154 -5.51 -2.69 8.04
C GLY A 154 -4.24 -1.85 7.91
N THR A 155 -4.03 -0.89 8.83
CA THR A 155 -2.82 -0.07 8.88
C THR A 155 -1.56 -0.92 9.10
N LEU A 156 -1.62 -1.90 10.01
CA LEU A 156 -0.49 -2.77 10.34
C LEU A 156 -0.12 -3.73 9.20
N ILE A 157 -1.12 -4.30 8.51
CA ILE A 157 -0.88 -5.14 7.33
C ILE A 157 -0.24 -4.30 6.22
N ASN A 158 -0.76 -3.09 5.96
CA ASN A 158 -0.17 -2.20 4.96
C ASN A 158 1.25 -1.75 5.37
N TYR A 159 1.46 -1.46 6.65
CA TYR A 159 2.78 -1.16 7.22
C TYR A 159 3.80 -2.27 6.94
N ASN A 160 3.41 -3.54 7.07
CA ASN A 160 4.28 -4.67 6.72
C ASN A 160 4.69 -4.68 5.25
N GLY A 161 3.90 -4.09 4.35
CA GLY A 161 4.21 -4.02 2.91
C GLY A 161 5.27 -2.98 2.55
N TYR A 162 5.56 -2.01 3.43
CA TYR A 162 6.57 -0.98 3.13
C TYR A 162 7.99 -1.51 3.36
N GLY A 163 8.85 -1.36 2.37
CA GLY A 163 10.26 -1.74 2.44
C GLY A 163 10.91 -1.48 1.08
N GLU A 164 12.22 -1.51 1.02
CA GLU A 164 12.96 -1.49 -0.25
C GLU A 164 13.12 -2.92 -0.79
N GLN A 165 13.29 -3.89 0.11
CA GLN A 165 13.41 -5.31 -0.18
C GLN A 165 12.63 -6.15 0.84
N ILE A 166 12.41 -7.44 0.54
CA ILE A 166 11.66 -8.37 1.40
C ILE A 166 12.27 -8.46 2.81
N ASP A 167 13.59 -8.42 2.92
CA ASP A 167 14.31 -8.49 4.20
C ASP A 167 14.06 -7.27 5.10
N ASP A 168 13.51 -6.18 4.57
CA ASP A 168 13.08 -5.04 5.39
C ASP A 168 11.74 -5.31 6.09
N LEU A 169 10.94 -6.27 5.64
CA LEU A 169 9.60 -6.52 6.15
C LEU A 169 9.65 -7.39 7.42
N HIS A 170 8.63 -7.29 8.27
CA HIS A 170 8.49 -8.20 9.43
C HIS A 170 8.03 -9.59 9.00
N PHE A 171 7.20 -9.64 7.97
CA PHE A 171 6.76 -10.86 7.31
C PHE A 171 6.96 -10.75 5.82
N HIS A 172 7.45 -11.82 5.20
CA HIS A 172 7.23 -12.04 3.78
C HIS A 172 5.70 -12.01 3.52
N PRO A 173 5.19 -11.25 2.52
CA PRO A 173 3.74 -11.08 2.34
C PRO A 173 2.97 -12.38 2.12
N ALA A 174 3.56 -13.35 1.39
CA ALA A 174 3.02 -14.70 1.26
C ALA A 174 2.82 -15.41 2.62
N HIS A 175 3.78 -15.28 3.55
CA HIS A 175 3.65 -15.83 4.90
C HIS A 175 2.58 -15.07 5.69
N LEU A 176 2.55 -13.73 5.61
CA LEU A 176 1.51 -12.94 6.27
C LEU A 176 0.11 -13.36 5.80
N TYR A 177 -0.11 -13.50 4.49
CA TYR A 177 -1.33 -14.07 3.92
C TYR A 177 -1.66 -15.44 4.51
N GLN A 178 -0.70 -16.37 4.57
CA GLN A 178 -0.90 -17.71 5.13
C GLN A 178 -1.21 -17.73 6.64
N HIS A 179 -0.71 -16.75 7.39
CA HIS A 179 -1.09 -16.56 8.79
C HIS A 179 -2.53 -16.05 8.90
N LEU A 180 -2.89 -15.03 8.11
CA LEU A 180 -4.21 -14.41 8.14
C LEU A 180 -5.31 -15.33 7.57
N SER A 181 -4.99 -16.23 6.62
CA SER A 181 -5.95 -17.15 6.01
C SER A 181 -6.52 -18.21 6.96
N ARG A 182 -6.03 -18.26 8.21
CA ARG A 182 -6.59 -19.11 9.27
C ARG A 182 -7.80 -18.48 9.95
N TYR A 183 -8.06 -17.19 9.70
CA TYR A 183 -9.08 -16.40 10.40
C TYR A 183 -10.17 -15.96 9.41
N ALA A 184 -11.37 -16.51 9.57
CA ALA A 184 -12.50 -16.17 8.70
C ALA A 184 -12.94 -14.71 8.88
N SER A 185 -12.75 -14.15 10.08
CA SER A 185 -13.02 -12.75 10.41
C SER A 185 -11.74 -12.02 10.85
N PRO A 186 -11.56 -10.74 10.50
CA PRO A 186 -10.47 -9.92 11.05
C PRO A 186 -10.54 -9.79 12.58
N PHE A 187 -11.74 -9.93 13.17
CA PHE A 187 -11.89 -9.94 14.63
C PHE A 187 -11.30 -11.20 15.28
N ASP A 188 -11.23 -12.32 14.56
CA ASP A 188 -10.60 -13.55 15.09
C ASP A 188 -9.08 -13.38 15.17
N VAL A 189 -8.48 -12.59 14.26
CA VAL A 189 -7.06 -12.20 14.32
C VAL A 189 -6.78 -11.43 15.61
N LEU A 190 -7.66 -10.48 15.93
CA LEU A 190 -7.54 -9.63 17.11
C LEU A 190 -7.81 -10.38 18.43
N ALA A 191 -8.60 -11.45 18.39
CA ALA A 191 -8.89 -12.28 19.54
C ALA A 191 -7.74 -13.25 19.87
N ASP A 192 -6.90 -13.60 18.90
CA ASP A 192 -5.77 -14.50 19.08
C ASP A 192 -4.47 -13.73 19.40
N MET A 193 -4.02 -13.84 20.65
CA MET A 193 -2.79 -13.22 21.15
C MET A 193 -1.52 -13.68 20.42
N ASN A 194 -1.56 -14.80 19.68
CA ASN A 194 -0.45 -15.31 18.89
C ASN A 194 -0.53 -14.94 17.41
N SER A 195 -1.53 -14.15 17.01
CA SER A 195 -1.68 -13.73 15.62
C SER A 195 -0.58 -12.74 15.20
N ALA A 196 -0.43 -12.56 13.89
CA ALA A 196 0.51 -11.59 13.33
C ALA A 196 0.21 -10.14 13.77
N PHE A 197 -1.01 -9.84 14.22
CA PHE A 197 -1.41 -8.50 14.66
C PHE A 197 -0.52 -7.97 15.77
N TYR A 198 -0.32 -8.73 16.86
CA TYR A 198 0.42 -8.25 18.02
C TYR A 198 1.93 -8.09 17.74
N GLN A 199 2.50 -8.94 16.88
CA GLN A 199 3.87 -8.77 16.42
C GLN A 199 4.02 -7.48 15.60
N LEU A 200 3.13 -7.26 14.62
CA LEU A 200 3.15 -6.04 13.81
C LEU A 200 2.87 -4.79 14.65
N GLN A 201 1.94 -4.86 15.61
CA GLN A 201 1.60 -3.75 16.48
C GLN A 201 2.80 -3.31 17.33
N SER A 202 3.47 -4.26 17.99
CA SER A 202 4.67 -3.97 18.77
C SER A 202 5.77 -3.37 17.91
N ALA A 203 6.01 -3.93 16.72
CA ALA A 203 7.07 -3.46 15.84
C ALA A 203 6.77 -2.06 15.27
N TYR A 204 5.52 -1.79 14.90
CA TYR A 204 5.05 -0.49 14.47
C TYR A 204 5.27 0.57 15.56
N GLN A 205 4.93 0.26 16.82
CA GLN A 205 5.13 1.17 17.94
C GLN A 205 6.61 1.48 18.18
N GLN A 206 7.48 0.49 18.06
CA GLN A 206 8.93 0.67 18.19
C GLN A 206 9.50 1.54 17.06
N ASP A 207 9.12 1.26 15.82
CA ASP A 207 9.55 2.03 14.64
C ASP A 207 9.04 3.49 14.72
N MET A 208 7.80 3.70 15.16
CA MET A 208 7.24 5.04 15.36
C MET A 208 7.96 5.80 16.48
N ALA A 209 8.26 5.15 17.62
CA ALA A 209 9.01 5.76 18.70
C ALA A 209 10.43 6.15 18.25
N ALA A 210 11.08 5.30 17.43
CA ALA A 210 12.38 5.61 16.85
C ALA A 210 12.31 6.81 15.91
N ALA A 211 11.29 6.90 15.05
CA ALA A 211 11.10 8.03 14.14
C ALA A 211 10.85 9.36 14.89
N GLN A 212 10.03 9.33 15.95
CA GLN A 212 9.72 10.50 16.78
C GLN A 212 10.94 11.03 17.58
N ALA A 213 11.93 10.18 17.83
CA ALA A 213 13.17 10.58 18.49
C ALA A 213 14.17 11.29 17.54
N ILE A 214 13.90 11.32 16.23
CA ILE A 214 14.77 11.97 15.25
C ILE A 214 14.46 13.46 15.18
N GLU A 215 15.48 14.29 15.40
CA GLU A 215 15.39 15.73 15.16
C GLU A 215 15.31 16.01 13.64
N PRO A 216 14.41 16.91 13.19
CA PRO A 216 14.35 17.29 11.78
C PRO A 216 15.67 17.91 11.31
N LEU A 217 16.10 17.54 10.11
CA LEU A 217 17.23 18.17 9.41
C LEU A 217 16.98 19.67 9.18
N TYR A 218 15.72 20.02 8.93
CA TYR A 218 15.28 21.40 8.76
C TYR A 218 13.88 21.55 9.37
N CYS A 219 13.64 22.66 10.06
CA CYS A 219 12.33 22.96 10.62
C CYS A 219 12.10 24.47 10.74
N CYS A 220 10.97 24.93 10.19
CA CYS A 220 10.42 26.27 10.40
C CYS A 220 8.91 26.17 10.73
N GLY A 221 8.22 27.31 10.81
CA GLY A 221 6.79 27.34 11.15
C GLY A 221 5.87 26.65 10.13
N ARG A 222 6.33 26.48 8.87
CA ARG A 222 5.50 25.96 7.77
C ARG A 222 6.03 24.71 7.09
N VAL A 223 7.31 24.37 7.30
CA VAL A 223 7.96 23.21 6.68
C VAL A 223 8.81 22.49 7.72
N SER A 224 8.77 21.16 7.72
CA SER A 224 9.78 20.33 8.35
C SER A 224 10.30 19.27 7.39
N VAL A 225 11.61 19.05 7.38
CA VAL A 225 12.27 17.99 6.63
C VAL A 225 13.03 17.12 7.61
N THR A 226 12.71 15.83 7.66
CA THR A 226 13.36 14.86 8.56
C THR A 226 14.08 13.82 7.72
N LEU A 227 15.37 13.61 7.98
CA LEU A 227 16.15 12.52 7.40
C LEU A 227 16.23 11.37 8.40
N LEU A 228 15.62 10.24 8.06
CA LEU A 228 15.67 9.04 8.89
C LEU A 228 16.98 8.26 8.62
N PRO A 229 17.54 7.56 9.63
CA PRO A 229 18.78 6.81 9.47
C PRO A 229 18.62 5.64 8.48
N ASP A 230 19.73 5.17 7.92
CA ASP A 230 19.73 4.03 6.99
C ASP A 230 19.51 2.70 7.71
N CYS A 231 18.23 2.30 7.82
CA CYS A 231 17.83 1.04 8.44
C CYS A 231 16.45 0.60 7.95
N ALA A 232 16.12 -0.68 8.13
CA ALA A 232 14.88 -1.25 7.65
C ALA A 232 13.64 -0.53 8.22
N TRP A 233 13.66 -0.17 9.51
CA TRP A 233 12.53 0.52 10.15
C TRP A 233 12.21 1.87 9.52
N SER A 234 13.23 2.64 9.10
CA SER A 234 13.02 3.92 8.43
C SER A 234 12.24 3.75 7.13
N ARG A 235 12.58 2.73 6.34
CA ARG A 235 11.91 2.41 5.06
C ARG A 235 10.46 2.01 5.28
N ARG A 236 10.18 1.23 6.33
CA ARG A 236 8.82 0.83 6.71
C ARG A 236 7.96 2.00 7.17
N ILE A 237 8.50 2.85 8.06
CA ILE A 237 7.69 3.83 8.79
C ILE A 237 7.53 5.18 8.08
N SER A 238 8.40 5.53 7.13
CA SER A 238 8.48 6.89 6.54
C SER A 238 7.14 7.49 6.13
N GLY A 239 6.33 6.75 5.36
CA GLY A 239 5.02 7.23 4.91
C GLY A 239 4.02 7.42 6.05
N VAL A 240 4.06 6.53 7.06
CA VAL A 240 3.17 6.58 8.22
C VAL A 240 3.59 7.70 9.19
N TYR A 241 4.89 7.87 9.40
CA TYR A 241 5.43 8.97 10.18
C TYR A 241 5.09 10.33 9.55
N GLY A 242 5.21 10.47 8.23
CA GLY A 242 4.77 11.67 7.52
C GLY A 242 3.28 11.97 7.70
N ASN A 243 2.42 10.95 7.68
CA ASN A 243 0.99 11.10 7.98
C ASN A 243 0.76 11.52 9.44
N TRP A 244 1.48 10.91 10.39
CA TRP A 244 1.38 11.25 11.81
C TRP A 244 1.75 12.72 12.04
N LEU A 245 2.88 13.17 11.49
CA LEU A 245 3.33 14.56 11.56
C LEU A 245 2.28 15.53 11.03
N ALA A 246 1.72 15.27 9.84
CA ALA A 246 0.71 16.13 9.24
C ALA A 246 -0.57 16.25 10.09
N ASN A 247 -0.91 15.21 10.87
CA ASN A 247 -2.03 15.28 11.81
C ASN A 247 -1.68 16.05 13.10
N GLN A 248 -0.44 15.98 13.57
CA GLN A 248 0.02 16.75 14.74
C GLN A 248 0.15 18.24 14.44
N GLU A 249 0.62 18.59 13.25
CA GLU A 249 0.87 19.97 12.81
C GLU A 249 0.11 20.27 11.49
N PRO A 250 -1.23 20.42 11.52
CA PRO A 250 -2.07 20.49 10.31
C PRO A 250 -1.78 21.64 9.34
N SER A 251 -1.07 22.68 9.81
CA SER A 251 -0.69 23.84 9.00
C SER A 251 0.74 23.74 8.45
N ARG A 252 1.44 22.63 8.67
CA ARG A 252 2.83 22.42 8.27
C ARG A 252 2.96 21.36 7.19
N ALA A 253 3.85 21.59 6.22
CA ALA A 253 4.27 20.60 5.25
C ALA A 253 5.39 19.73 5.85
N HIS A 254 5.34 18.43 5.60
CA HIS A 254 6.32 17.48 6.14
C HIS A 254 6.94 16.64 5.04
N ALA A 255 8.26 16.73 4.89
CA ALA A 255 9.05 15.82 4.07
C ALA A 255 9.83 14.84 4.96
N VAL A 256 9.69 13.54 4.69
CA VAL A 256 10.44 12.48 5.35
C VAL A 256 11.33 11.81 4.32
N LEU A 257 12.64 11.82 4.56
CA LEU A 257 13.67 11.27 3.69
C LEU A 257 14.16 9.93 4.26
N THR A 258 14.30 8.93 3.40
CA THR A 258 14.90 7.63 3.73
C THR A 258 15.97 7.27 2.73
N HIS A 259 17.03 6.62 3.18
CA HIS A 259 18.10 6.10 2.32
C HIS A 259 17.57 5.03 1.36
N ASN A 260 17.99 5.13 0.09
CA ASN A 260 17.91 4.02 -0.88
C ASN A 260 19.23 3.22 -0.83
N GLN A 261 19.26 2.02 -1.42
CA GLN A 261 20.49 1.29 -1.75
C GLN A 261 21.23 2.03 -2.88
N GLY A 262 21.93 3.10 -2.52
CA GLY A 262 22.68 3.95 -3.43
C GLY A 262 22.90 5.35 -2.88
N ASP A 263 23.32 6.28 -3.73
CA ASP A 263 23.59 7.65 -3.33
C ASP A 263 22.36 8.57 -3.52
N SER A 264 21.19 8.12 -3.05
CA SER A 264 19.94 8.89 -3.16
C SER A 264 19.00 8.63 -1.99
N TYR A 265 17.98 9.49 -1.88
CA TYR A 265 16.89 9.36 -0.92
C TYR A 265 15.55 9.11 -1.60
N THR A 266 14.73 8.27 -0.99
CA THR A 266 13.27 8.33 -1.20
C THR A 266 12.71 9.47 -0.35
N VAL A 267 11.84 10.29 -0.93
CA VAL A 267 11.13 11.38 -0.23
C VAL A 267 9.65 11.05 -0.15
N SER A 268 9.07 11.12 1.06
CA SER A 268 7.63 11.17 1.26
C SER A 268 7.22 12.58 1.70
N LEU A 269 6.42 13.27 0.88
CA LEU A 269 5.93 14.62 1.16
C LEU A 269 4.45 14.59 1.51
N ARG A 270 4.09 15.30 2.59
CA ARG A 270 2.71 15.66 2.94
C ARG A 270 2.56 17.16 2.91
N ALA A 271 1.58 17.64 2.15
CA ALA A 271 1.13 19.02 2.23
C ALA A 271 0.42 19.27 3.57
N PRO A 272 0.32 20.53 4.03
CA PRO A 272 -0.50 20.86 5.18
C PRO A 272 -1.94 20.35 5.01
N LEU A 273 -2.52 19.77 6.06
CA LEU A 273 -3.92 19.34 6.03
C LEU A 273 -4.90 20.50 5.85
N ASN A 274 -4.54 21.68 6.35
CA ASN A 274 -5.30 22.92 6.19
C ASN A 274 -5.11 23.57 4.80
N ASN A 275 -4.13 23.08 4.01
CA ASN A 275 -3.84 23.57 2.67
C ASN A 275 -3.31 22.42 1.78
N LYS A 276 -4.20 21.51 1.37
CA LYS A 276 -3.90 20.22 0.72
C LYS A 276 -3.44 20.35 -0.74
N GLN A 277 -2.47 21.22 -1.01
CA GLN A 277 -1.96 21.52 -2.34
C GLN A 277 -0.42 21.56 -2.39
N GLY A 278 0.12 21.55 -3.61
CA GLY A 278 1.55 21.76 -3.88
C GLY A 278 2.45 20.54 -3.85
N ALA A 279 2.11 19.48 -3.10
CA ALA A 279 3.02 18.35 -2.92
C ALA A 279 3.41 17.71 -4.27
N GLY A 280 2.42 17.41 -5.11
CA GLY A 280 2.64 16.83 -6.45
C GLY A 280 3.44 17.74 -7.38
N GLU A 281 3.14 19.04 -7.38
CA GLU A 281 3.81 20.04 -8.22
C GLU A 281 5.28 20.21 -7.84
N ILE A 282 5.59 20.25 -6.54
CA ILE A 282 6.96 20.36 -6.03
C ILE A 282 7.75 19.10 -6.38
N CYS A 283 7.19 17.92 -6.08
CA CYS A 283 7.88 16.65 -6.37
C CYS A 283 8.11 16.46 -7.88
N ALA A 284 7.18 16.87 -8.75
CA ALA A 284 7.33 16.76 -10.20
C ALA A 284 8.49 17.58 -10.79
N GLN A 285 9.11 18.50 -10.02
CA GLN A 285 10.32 19.22 -10.43
C GLN A 285 11.60 18.39 -10.32
N PHE A 286 11.50 17.16 -9.79
CA PHE A 286 12.59 16.19 -9.67
C PHE A 286 12.33 15.01 -10.62
N SER A 287 13.41 14.41 -11.13
CA SER A 287 13.37 13.41 -12.22
C SER A 287 12.47 12.21 -11.94
N THR A 288 12.39 11.79 -10.68
CA THR A 288 11.61 10.63 -10.24
C THR A 288 10.46 11.01 -9.30
N GLY A 289 10.07 12.29 -9.32
CA GLY A 289 9.05 12.80 -8.43
C GLY A 289 7.68 12.95 -9.08
N GLY A 290 6.65 12.85 -8.24
CA GLY A 290 5.26 12.98 -8.64
C GLY A 290 4.31 12.62 -7.50
N GLY A 291 3.01 12.71 -7.77
CA GLY A 291 1.98 12.36 -6.81
C GLY A 291 0.76 13.28 -6.90
N ARG A 292 -0.05 13.28 -5.84
CA ARG A 292 -1.28 14.07 -5.74
C ARG A 292 -0.99 15.41 -5.04
N ALA A 293 -1.93 16.34 -5.13
CA ALA A 293 -1.82 17.67 -4.54
C ALA A 293 -1.51 17.65 -3.02
N ALA A 294 -2.09 16.70 -2.28
CA ALA A 294 -1.94 16.59 -0.83
C ALA A 294 -0.77 15.69 -0.36
N ALA A 295 -0.33 14.76 -1.21
CA ALA A 295 0.66 13.76 -0.87
C ALA A 295 1.41 13.31 -2.13
N ALA A 296 2.73 13.39 -2.08
CA ALA A 296 3.61 13.11 -3.20
C ALA A 296 4.93 12.52 -2.71
N GLY A 297 5.78 12.13 -3.64
CA GLY A 297 7.10 11.62 -3.31
C GLY A 297 8.10 11.73 -4.46
N ILE A 298 9.35 11.44 -4.14
CA ILE A 298 10.47 11.37 -5.07
C ILE A 298 11.15 10.03 -4.82
N ASN A 299 11.27 9.17 -5.84
CA ASN A 299 11.81 7.82 -5.62
C ASN A 299 13.33 7.82 -5.45
N ALA A 300 14.02 8.73 -6.13
CA ALA A 300 15.47 8.91 -6.05
C ALA A 300 15.81 10.41 -6.14
N LEU A 301 15.92 11.05 -4.98
CA LEU A 301 16.47 12.39 -4.81
C LEU A 301 17.98 12.29 -4.59
N ASP A 302 18.75 12.93 -5.47
CA ASP A 302 20.21 13.01 -5.31
C ASP A 302 20.56 13.78 -4.02
N LYS A 303 21.58 13.34 -3.27
CA LYS A 303 21.87 13.91 -1.94
C LYS A 303 22.23 15.40 -1.99
N ASN A 304 22.80 15.84 -3.11
CA ASN A 304 23.12 17.25 -3.39
C ASN A 304 21.87 18.12 -3.65
N GLN A 305 20.69 17.52 -3.85
CA GLN A 305 19.43 18.24 -4.12
C GLN A 305 18.56 18.45 -2.87
N VAL A 306 19.00 18.00 -1.69
CA VAL A 306 18.23 18.17 -0.44
C VAL A 306 18.01 19.65 -0.11
N GLU A 307 19.03 20.50 -0.30
CA GLU A 307 18.90 21.95 -0.08
C GLU A 307 17.89 22.57 -1.05
N ARG A 308 17.97 22.24 -2.34
CA ARG A 308 16.99 22.67 -3.36
C ARG A 308 15.57 22.23 -3.01
N LEU A 309 15.37 21.03 -2.47
CA LEU A 309 14.05 20.56 -2.01
C LEU A 309 13.53 21.44 -0.88
N ILE A 310 14.36 21.75 0.12
CA ILE A 310 14.00 22.62 1.25
C ILE A 310 13.59 24.01 0.74
N GLU A 311 14.39 24.61 -0.16
CA GLU A 311 14.11 25.92 -0.75
C GLU A 311 12.76 25.94 -1.50
N LEU A 312 12.48 24.91 -2.31
CA LEU A 312 11.20 24.81 -3.04
C LEU A 312 10.02 24.67 -2.09
N LEU A 313 10.15 23.87 -1.03
CA LEU A 313 9.10 23.71 -0.02
C LEU A 313 8.84 25.03 0.71
N GLN A 314 9.90 25.74 1.12
CA GLN A 314 9.77 27.05 1.74
C GLN A 314 9.10 28.04 0.80
N ALA A 315 9.61 28.21 -0.42
CA ALA A 315 9.08 29.17 -1.39
C ALA A 315 7.59 28.93 -1.72
N TYR A 316 7.14 27.66 -1.70
CA TYR A 316 5.75 27.32 -1.94
C TYR A 316 4.86 27.57 -0.72
N TYR A 317 5.29 27.12 0.47
CA TYR A 317 4.44 27.16 1.67
C TYR A 317 4.60 28.44 2.51
N ASP A 318 5.65 29.26 2.29
CA ASP A 318 5.84 30.58 2.91
C ASP A 318 4.96 31.69 2.32
N GLN A 319 4.16 31.38 1.30
CA GLN A 319 3.07 32.22 0.78
C GLN A 319 1.84 32.11 1.69
#